data_AF-A0A1C7LZA3-F1
#
_entry.id   AF-A0A1C7LZA3-F1
#
_cell.length_a   1.000
_cell.length_b   1.000
_cell.length_c   1.000
_cell.angle_alpha   90.00
_cell.angle_beta   90.00
_cell.angle_gamma   90.00
#
_symmetry.space_group_name_H-M   'P 1'
#
loop_
_entity.id
_entity.type
_entity.pdbx_description
1 polymer ?
#
loop_
_entity_poly.entity_id
_entity_poly.type
_entity_poly.pdbx_seq_one_letter_code
_entity_poly.pdbx_strand_id
1 'polypeptide(L)'
;MSLVLGPLIKAGRDGVLMTCADGYIRRIFPILAAYVADHPEQCLIACCQENRCPRCLVHPKKRGDHTVSTLRSQTLTLEVLRQHEQGTPVPEFAEQGLRPIHSPFWADLPHTDIFACITPDILHQLHKGVFKDHLLSWCTVLLGEDELDRRFKAMSSYPGLRHFSRGISVVSQWTGAEQKEMEKVFLGLLAGAIDSRAVKAVEPSGFCLLCTISVHTTARSNP
;
A
#
# COMPACT_ATOMS: atom_id res chain seq x y z
N MET A 1 -3.49 5.72 -25.43
CA MET A 1 -3.90 4.54 -24.64
C MET A 1 -5.27 3.97 -25.04
N SER A 2 -6.17 4.76 -25.63
CA SER A 2 -7.53 4.32 -26.02
C SER A 2 -7.58 3.06 -26.91
N LEU A 3 -6.63 2.89 -27.83
CA LEU A 3 -6.56 1.70 -28.69
C LEU A 3 -6.21 0.42 -27.92
N VAL A 4 -5.30 0.52 -26.94
CA VAL A 4 -4.82 -0.65 -26.17
C VAL A 4 -5.87 -1.08 -25.13
N LEU A 5 -6.51 -0.11 -24.46
CA LEU A 5 -7.48 -0.38 -23.39
C LEU A 5 -8.93 -0.49 -23.89
N GLY A 6 -9.19 -0.20 -25.17
CA GLY A 6 -10.54 -0.27 -25.76
C GLY A 6 -11.27 -1.59 -25.48
N PRO A 7 -10.65 -2.76 -25.69
CA PRO A 7 -11.27 -4.05 -25.35
C PRO A 7 -11.61 -4.19 -23.86
N LEU A 8 -10.74 -3.68 -22.97
CA LEU A 8 -10.96 -3.74 -21.53
C LEU A 8 -12.07 -2.79 -21.08
N ILE A 9 -12.14 -1.58 -21.65
CA ILE A 9 -13.22 -0.62 -21.40
C ILE A 9 -14.56 -1.23 -21.83
N LYS A 10 -14.61 -1.84 -23.02
CA LYS A 10 -15.81 -2.52 -23.51
C LYS A 10 -16.20 -3.68 -22.59
N ALA A 11 -15.24 -4.52 -22.22
CA ALA A 11 -15.46 -5.64 -21.30
C ALA A 11 -15.94 -5.17 -19.91
N GLY A 12 -15.44 -4.06 -19.38
CA GLY A 12 -15.86 -3.53 -18.09
C GLY A 12 -17.25 -2.89 -18.10
N ARG A 13 -17.72 -2.39 -19.25
CA ARG A 13 -19.07 -1.81 -19.43
C ARG A 13 -20.11 -2.87 -19.78
N ASP A 14 -19.78 -3.71 -20.75
CA ASP A 14 -20.71 -4.68 -21.31
C ASP A 14 -20.58 -6.05 -20.63
N GLY A 15 -19.50 -6.32 -19.91
CA GLY A 15 -19.21 -7.66 -19.41
C GLY A 15 -18.79 -8.63 -20.52
N VAL A 16 -18.18 -9.75 -20.12
CA VAL A 16 -17.79 -10.85 -21.01
C VAL A 16 -18.29 -12.16 -20.44
N LEU A 17 -18.71 -13.09 -21.28
CA LEU A 17 -19.01 -14.45 -20.82
C LEU A 17 -17.69 -15.19 -20.57
N MET A 18 -17.53 -15.73 -19.36
CA MET A 18 -16.33 -16.45 -18.94
C MET A 18 -16.72 -17.68 -18.14
N THR A 19 -16.03 -18.80 -18.39
CA THR A 19 -16.14 -20.01 -17.58
C THR A 19 -15.39 -19.80 -16.27
N CYS A 20 -16.11 -19.86 -15.15
CA CYS A 20 -15.55 -19.76 -13.81
C CYS A 20 -14.91 -21.09 -13.38
N ALA A 21 -14.16 -21.06 -12.27
CA ALA A 21 -13.47 -22.23 -11.72
C ALA A 21 -14.41 -23.36 -11.28
N ASP A 22 -15.69 -23.06 -11.05
CA ASP A 22 -16.74 -24.03 -10.73
C ASP A 22 -17.45 -24.60 -11.98
N GLY A 23 -16.97 -24.27 -13.19
CA GLY A 23 -17.47 -24.77 -14.46
C GLY A 23 -18.69 -24.03 -15.02
N TYR A 24 -19.27 -23.07 -14.28
CA TYR A 24 -20.40 -22.27 -14.77
C TYR A 24 -19.92 -21.09 -15.63
N ILE A 25 -20.70 -20.76 -16.67
CA ILE A 25 -20.47 -19.57 -17.49
C ILE A 25 -21.22 -18.40 -16.85
N ARG A 26 -20.48 -17.33 -16.53
CA ARG A 26 -21.04 -16.09 -15.97
C ARG A 26 -20.63 -14.89 -16.80
N ARG A 27 -21.46 -13.85 -16.77
CA ARG A 27 -21.11 -12.53 -17.32
C ARG A 27 -20.25 -11.80 -16.29
N ILE A 28 -18.96 -11.71 -16.57
CA ILE A 28 -17.94 -11.09 -15.71
C ILE A 28 -17.64 -9.69 -16.23
N PHE A 29 -17.51 -8.72 -15.33
CA PHE A 29 -17.14 -7.34 -15.62
C PHE A 29 -15.73 -7.09 -15.08
N PRO A 30 -14.68 -7.16 -15.91
CA PRO A 30 -13.33 -6.91 -15.45
C PRO A 30 -13.19 -5.47 -14.97
N ILE A 31 -12.58 -5.30 -13.80
CA ILE A 31 -12.27 -3.99 -13.21
C ILE A 31 -10.78 -3.92 -12.88
N LEU A 32 -10.22 -2.71 -12.88
CA LEU A 32 -8.92 -2.48 -12.27
C LEU A 32 -9.08 -2.56 -10.75
N ALA A 33 -8.68 -3.69 -10.16
CA ALA A 33 -8.81 -3.90 -8.72
C ALA A 33 -7.60 -3.40 -7.94
N ALA A 34 -6.40 -3.57 -8.49
CA ALA A 34 -5.13 -3.28 -7.83
C ALA A 34 -4.11 -2.75 -8.84
N TYR A 35 -3.32 -1.77 -8.41
CA TYR A 35 -2.15 -1.28 -9.13
C TYR A 35 -0.92 -1.40 -8.22
N VAL A 36 -0.10 -2.41 -8.50
CA VAL A 36 1.12 -2.70 -7.74
C VAL A 36 2.29 -2.02 -8.43
N ALA A 37 2.86 -1.04 -7.74
CA ALA A 37 4.00 -0.27 -8.20
C ALA A 37 4.76 0.31 -7.01
N ASP A 38 6.01 0.66 -7.22
CA ASP A 38 6.80 1.46 -6.29
C ASP A 38 6.37 2.94 -6.31
N HIS A 39 6.86 3.70 -5.33
CA HIS A 39 6.36 5.05 -5.04
C HIS A 39 6.42 6.02 -6.24
N PRO A 40 7.51 6.10 -7.02
CA PRO A 40 7.56 7.02 -8.16
C PRO A 40 6.48 6.71 -9.21
N GLU A 41 6.26 5.43 -9.49
CA GLU A 41 5.28 4.90 -10.42
C GLU A 41 3.85 5.08 -9.89
N GLN A 42 3.63 4.90 -8.58
CA GLN A 42 2.36 5.25 -7.92
C GLN A 42 2.05 6.74 -8.11
N CYS A 43 3.03 7.62 -7.90
CA CYS A 43 2.87 9.06 -8.09
C CYS A 43 2.60 9.42 -9.56
N LEU A 44 3.26 8.75 -10.50
CA LEU A 44 3.03 8.92 -11.93
C LEU A 44 1.58 8.60 -12.30
N ILE A 45 1.07 7.45 -11.84
CA ILE A 45 -0.31 7.02 -12.12
C ILE A 45 -1.35 7.87 -11.39
N ALA A 46 -1.03 8.35 -10.19
CA ALA A 46 -1.84 9.32 -9.45
C ALA A 46 -1.76 10.75 -10.04
N CYS A 47 -1.01 10.95 -11.13
CA CYS A 47 -0.75 12.23 -11.78
C CYS A 47 -0.17 13.29 -10.84
N CYS A 48 0.60 12.90 -9.82
CA CYS A 48 1.18 13.82 -8.85
C CYS A 48 2.72 13.81 -8.83
N GLN A 49 3.30 14.83 -8.22
CA GLN A 49 4.74 14.89 -7.96
C GLN A 49 5.15 13.81 -6.94
N GLU A 50 6.40 13.33 -7.02
CA GLU A 50 6.91 12.27 -6.12
C GLU A 50 6.96 12.69 -4.65
N ASN A 51 7.06 14.00 -4.41
CA ASN A 51 6.95 14.57 -3.08
C ASN A 51 5.49 14.75 -2.62
N ARG A 52 4.48 14.14 -3.28
CA ARG A 52 3.05 14.12 -2.90
C ARG A 52 2.60 12.72 -2.48
N CYS A 53 1.48 12.64 -1.76
CA CYS A 53 0.85 11.34 -1.50
C CYS A 53 0.00 10.96 -2.71
N PRO A 54 0.14 9.73 -3.25
CA PRO A 54 -0.66 9.29 -4.39
C PRO A 54 -2.11 8.95 -4.01
N ARG A 55 -2.44 8.80 -2.72
CA ARG A 55 -3.80 8.44 -2.26
C ARG A 55 -4.60 9.62 -1.67
N CYS A 56 -3.93 10.55 -0.99
CA CYS A 56 -4.60 11.65 -0.27
C CYS A 56 -3.93 13.00 -0.49
N LEU A 57 -4.60 14.06 -0.05
CA LEU A 57 -4.18 15.45 -0.18
C LEU A 57 -3.32 15.94 0.99
N VAL A 58 -2.70 15.02 1.73
CA VAL A 58 -1.88 15.38 2.90
C VAL A 58 -0.71 16.26 2.48
N HIS A 59 -0.53 17.35 3.19
CA HIS A 59 0.59 18.24 2.96
C HIS A 59 1.91 17.48 3.21
N PRO A 60 2.96 17.63 2.37
CA PRO A 60 4.21 16.86 2.52
C PRO A 60 4.84 16.94 3.91
N LYS A 61 4.77 18.11 4.55
CA LYS A 61 5.29 18.35 5.91
C LYS A 61 4.43 17.79 7.05
N LYS A 62 3.25 17.25 6.75
CA LYS A 62 2.32 16.67 7.74
C LYS A 62 2.20 15.14 7.60
N ARG A 63 3.09 14.51 6.82
CA ARG A 63 3.12 13.06 6.70
C ARG A 63 3.67 12.44 7.98
N GLY A 64 3.01 11.39 8.45
CA GLY A 64 3.34 10.75 9.73
C GLY A 64 2.58 11.34 10.92
N ASP A 65 1.93 12.50 10.75
CA ASP A 65 1.02 13.03 11.76
C ASP A 65 -0.22 12.13 11.86
N HIS A 66 -0.75 11.97 13.08
CA HIS A 66 -2.00 11.26 13.34
C HIS A 66 -3.22 12.11 12.93
N THR A 67 -3.24 12.56 11.67
CA THR A 67 -4.31 13.39 11.10
C THR A 67 -4.95 12.68 9.92
N VAL A 68 -6.28 12.72 9.88
CA VAL A 68 -7.03 12.22 8.73
C VAL A 68 -6.94 13.26 7.62
N SER A 69 -6.52 12.82 6.44
CA SER A 69 -6.44 13.66 5.25
C SER A 69 -7.49 13.26 4.22
N THR A 70 -8.03 14.24 3.51
CA THR A 70 -8.96 14.04 2.40
C THR A 70 -8.32 13.17 1.31
N LEU A 71 -9.03 12.14 0.88
CA LEU A 71 -8.61 11.29 -0.23
C LEU A 71 -8.67 12.05 -1.56
N ARG A 72 -7.82 11.67 -2.50
CA ARG A 72 -7.92 12.18 -3.88
C ARG A 72 -9.19 11.64 -4.52
N SER A 73 -9.76 12.42 -5.43
CA SER A 73 -10.99 12.06 -6.16
C SER A 73 -10.68 12.00 -7.64
N GLN A 74 -11.01 10.85 -8.26
CA GLN A 74 -10.75 10.62 -9.69
C GLN A 74 -11.40 11.70 -10.55
N THR A 75 -12.67 12.02 -10.30
CA THR A 75 -13.43 13.04 -11.02
C THR A 75 -12.81 14.42 -10.88
N LEU A 76 -12.43 14.82 -9.65
CA LEU A 76 -11.83 16.13 -9.42
C LEU A 76 -10.45 16.25 -10.06
N THR A 77 -9.62 15.20 -9.96
CA THR A 77 -8.30 15.20 -10.60
C THR A 77 -8.41 15.30 -12.12
N LEU A 78 -9.32 14.56 -12.76
CA LEU A 78 -9.54 14.66 -14.20
C LEU A 78 -9.99 16.06 -14.61
N GLU A 79 -10.91 16.67 -13.86
CA GLU A 79 -11.39 18.02 -14.17
C GLU A 79 -10.29 19.06 -14.03
N VAL A 80 -9.48 18.99 -12.97
CA VAL A 80 -8.33 19.91 -12.77
C VAL A 80 -7.30 19.73 -13.89
N LEU A 81 -7.00 18.49 -14.29
CA LEU A 81 -6.08 18.24 -15.41
C LEU A 81 -6.62 18.82 -16.73
N ARG A 82 -7.91 18.63 -17.01
CA ARG A 82 -8.58 19.16 -18.21
C ARG A 82 -8.59 20.68 -18.24
N GLN A 83 -8.91 21.33 -17.12
CA GLN A 83 -8.89 22.80 -17.01
C GLN A 83 -7.49 23.36 -17.21
N HIS A 84 -6.48 22.73 -16.59
CA HIS A 84 -5.07 23.11 -16.75
C HIS A 84 -4.61 22.98 -18.21
N GLU A 85 -4.95 21.89 -18.88
CA GLU A 85 -4.64 21.67 -20.29
C GLU A 85 -5.27 22.72 -21.21
N GLN A 86 -6.47 23.19 -20.87
CA GLN A 86 -7.17 24.27 -21.58
C GLN A 86 -6.61 25.67 -21.28
N GLY A 87 -5.61 25.79 -20.41
CA GLY A 87 -5.04 27.07 -19.98
C GLY A 87 -5.93 27.85 -19.01
N THR A 88 -6.94 27.21 -18.41
CA THR A 88 -7.77 27.84 -17.38
C THR A 88 -6.98 27.93 -16.06
N PRO A 89 -6.95 29.09 -15.37
CA PRO A 89 -6.34 29.18 -14.05
C PRO A 89 -7.04 28.27 -13.04
N VAL A 90 -6.33 27.25 -12.57
CA VAL A 90 -6.82 26.27 -11.60
C VAL A 90 -5.78 26.09 -10.47
N PRO A 91 -5.92 26.83 -9.35
CA PRO A 91 -4.96 26.80 -8.23
C PRO A 91 -4.73 25.38 -7.67
N GLU A 92 -5.77 24.55 -7.69
CA GLU A 92 -5.77 23.18 -7.22
C GLU A 92 -4.69 22.32 -7.89
N PHE A 93 -4.33 22.63 -9.15
CA PHE A 93 -3.26 21.92 -9.86
C PHE A 93 -1.93 22.03 -9.11
N ALA A 94 -1.57 23.24 -8.67
CA ALA A 94 -0.35 23.49 -7.91
C ALA A 94 -0.46 23.01 -6.46
N GLU A 95 -1.60 23.25 -5.80
CA GLU A 95 -1.84 22.86 -4.41
C GLU A 95 -1.77 21.34 -4.22
N GLN A 96 -2.43 20.59 -5.10
CA GLN A 96 -2.40 19.13 -5.08
C GLN A 96 -1.08 18.55 -5.63
N GLY A 97 -0.22 19.40 -6.18
CA GLY A 97 1.06 19.04 -6.79
C GLY A 97 0.88 18.07 -7.96
N LEU A 98 -0.07 18.36 -8.85
CA LEU A 98 -0.32 17.56 -10.03
C LEU A 98 0.78 17.75 -11.09
N ARG A 99 0.90 16.77 -11.99
CA ARG A 99 1.72 16.83 -13.20
C ARG A 99 0.79 16.98 -14.41
N PRO A 100 1.22 17.67 -15.49
CA PRO A 100 0.39 17.89 -16.68
C PRO A 100 0.33 16.60 -17.53
N ILE A 101 -0.44 15.63 -17.07
CA ILE A 101 -0.65 14.35 -17.76
C ILE A 101 -1.91 14.47 -18.62
N HIS A 102 -1.73 14.39 -19.95
CA HIS A 102 -2.86 14.30 -20.89
C HIS A 102 -3.54 12.95 -20.71
N SER A 103 -4.84 12.97 -20.36
CA SER A 103 -5.75 11.82 -20.32
C SER A 103 -5.09 10.52 -19.77
N PRO A 104 -4.98 10.38 -18.44
CA PRO A 104 -4.38 9.19 -17.84
C PRO A 104 -5.14 7.92 -18.23
N PHE A 105 -4.45 6.77 -18.28
CA PHE A 105 -4.99 5.54 -18.87
C PHE A 105 -6.31 5.07 -18.23
N TRP A 106 -6.52 5.41 -16.96
CA TRP A 106 -7.69 5.05 -16.17
C TRP A 106 -8.89 6.01 -16.37
N ALA A 107 -8.72 7.12 -17.10
CA ALA A 107 -9.76 8.14 -17.26
C ALA A 107 -11.08 7.59 -17.80
N ASP A 108 -11.00 6.64 -18.73
CA ASP A 108 -12.16 6.04 -19.41
C ASP A 108 -12.55 4.66 -18.87
N LEU A 109 -11.79 4.12 -17.91
CA LEU A 109 -12.06 2.80 -17.34
C LEU A 109 -13.36 2.84 -16.52
N PRO A 110 -14.32 1.94 -16.79
CA PRO A 110 -15.55 1.86 -16.02
C PRO A 110 -15.28 1.33 -14.61
N HIS A 111 -16.11 1.74 -13.65
CA HIS A 111 -16.10 1.21 -12.28
C HIS A 111 -14.72 1.24 -11.60
N THR A 112 -13.91 2.26 -11.89
CA THR A 112 -12.53 2.39 -11.41
C THR A 112 -12.41 3.61 -10.51
N ASP A 113 -11.71 3.43 -9.39
CA ASP A 113 -11.15 4.52 -8.57
C ASP A 113 -9.65 4.24 -8.40
N ILE A 114 -8.84 4.90 -9.24
CA ILE A 114 -7.40 4.66 -9.26
C ILE A 114 -6.75 4.87 -7.90
N PHE A 115 -7.22 5.83 -7.10
CA PHE A 115 -6.62 6.16 -5.80
C PHE A 115 -6.91 5.10 -4.74
N ALA A 116 -8.00 4.35 -4.91
CA ALA A 116 -8.31 3.16 -4.13
C ALA A 116 -7.56 1.91 -4.61
N CYS A 117 -7.23 1.82 -5.90
CA CYS A 117 -6.48 0.69 -6.47
C CYS A 117 -5.00 0.67 -6.09
N ILE A 118 -4.42 1.79 -5.66
CA ILE A 118 -2.99 1.87 -5.30
C ILE A 118 -2.73 1.03 -4.05
N THR A 119 -1.99 -0.05 -4.23
CA THR A 119 -1.55 -0.92 -3.14
C THR A 119 -0.23 -0.43 -2.56
N PRO A 120 0.01 -0.60 -1.25
CA PRO A 120 1.31 -0.25 -0.68
C PRO A 120 2.47 -1.00 -1.34
N ASP A 121 3.60 -0.32 -1.52
CA ASP A 121 4.86 -0.97 -1.90
C ASP A 121 5.35 -1.84 -0.74
N ILE A 122 5.37 -3.15 -0.97
CA ILE A 122 5.76 -4.16 0.02
C ILE A 122 7.19 -3.90 0.53
N LEU A 123 8.12 -3.50 -0.33
CA LEU A 123 9.50 -3.34 0.08
C LEU A 123 9.71 -2.00 0.79
N HIS A 124 9.44 -0.88 0.11
CA HIS A 124 9.82 0.43 0.65
C HIS A 124 8.84 0.96 1.69
N GLN A 125 7.54 0.74 1.49
CA GLN A 125 6.54 1.26 2.43
C GLN A 125 6.32 0.29 3.59
N LEU A 126 6.18 -1.01 3.32
CA LEU A 126 5.84 -1.98 4.37
C LEU A 126 7.07 -2.48 5.15
N HIS A 127 8.02 -3.17 4.50
CA HIS A 127 9.19 -3.74 5.18
C HIS A 127 10.17 -2.69 5.72
N LYS A 128 10.57 -1.72 4.88
CA LYS A 128 11.50 -0.66 5.28
C LYS A 128 10.79 0.42 6.12
N GLY A 129 9.69 0.99 5.61
CA GLY A 129 8.98 2.06 6.29
C GLY A 129 8.30 1.61 7.57
N VAL A 130 7.18 0.88 7.45
CA VAL A 130 6.33 0.52 8.60
C VAL A 130 7.06 -0.38 9.58
N PHE A 131 7.69 -1.46 9.11
CA PHE A 131 8.32 -2.40 10.03
C PHE A 131 9.65 -1.87 10.58
N LYS A 132 10.66 -1.65 9.72
CA LYS A 132 12.01 -1.29 10.20
C LYS A 132 12.07 0.12 10.80
N ASP A 133 11.59 1.13 10.10
CA ASP A 133 11.80 2.53 10.51
C ASP A 133 10.83 2.96 11.63
N HIS A 134 9.64 2.35 11.71
CA HIS A 134 8.65 2.68 12.74
C HIS A 134 8.51 1.60 13.83
N LEU A 135 8.04 0.38 13.50
CA LEU A 135 7.69 -0.63 14.51
C LEU A 135 8.92 -1.13 15.28
N LEU A 136 10.00 -1.49 14.59
CA LEU A 136 11.25 -1.93 15.21
C LEU A 136 11.80 -0.82 16.10
N SER A 137 11.94 0.40 15.56
CA SER A 137 12.40 1.58 16.31
C SER A 137 11.58 1.82 17.58
N TRP A 138 10.25 1.79 17.49
CA TRP A 138 9.37 1.97 18.64
C TRP A 138 9.53 0.87 19.69
N CYS A 139 9.57 -0.39 19.27
CA CYS A 139 9.75 -1.51 20.20
C CYS A 139 11.15 -1.51 20.83
N THR A 140 12.17 -1.08 20.10
CA THR A 140 13.52 -0.88 20.64
C THR A 140 13.53 0.14 21.78
N VAL A 141 12.77 1.25 21.64
CA VAL A 141 12.62 2.24 22.73
C VAL A 141 11.88 1.63 23.93
N LEU A 142 10.83 0.83 23.70
CA LEU A 142 10.06 0.22 24.78
C LEU A 142 10.83 -0.86 25.55
N LEU A 143 11.62 -1.65 24.84
CA LEU A 143 12.28 -2.83 25.38
C LEU A 143 13.72 -2.55 25.84
N GLY A 144 14.40 -1.61 25.17
CA GLY A 144 15.84 -1.37 25.28
C GLY A 144 16.63 -2.19 24.25
N GLU A 145 17.66 -1.57 23.67
CA GLU A 145 18.51 -2.20 22.65
C GLU A 145 19.18 -3.48 23.14
N ASP A 146 19.75 -3.46 24.35
CA ASP A 146 20.44 -4.62 24.93
C ASP A 146 19.50 -5.80 25.19
N GLU A 147 18.29 -5.51 25.67
CA GLU A 147 17.27 -6.53 25.94
C GLU A 147 16.80 -7.15 24.62
N LEU A 148 16.50 -6.32 23.61
CA LEU A 148 16.10 -6.77 22.28
C LEU A 148 17.18 -7.66 21.64
N ASP A 149 18.43 -7.21 21.66
CA ASP A 149 19.57 -7.93 21.09
C ASP A 149 19.81 -9.29 21.80
N ARG A 150 19.71 -9.30 23.13
CA ARG A 150 19.77 -10.55 23.92
C ARG A 150 18.62 -11.50 23.58
N ARG A 151 17.40 -11.02 23.34
CA ARG A 151 16.28 -11.88 22.92
C ARG A 151 16.48 -12.47 21.53
N PHE A 152 17.00 -11.69 20.58
CA PHE A 152 17.38 -12.21 19.26
C PHE A 152 18.40 -13.34 19.36
N LYS A 153 19.41 -13.21 20.24
CA LYS A 153 20.41 -14.25 20.50
C LYS A 153 19.81 -15.50 21.15
N ALA A 154 18.88 -15.32 22.09
CA ALA A 154 18.26 -16.39 22.87
C ALA A 154 17.18 -17.19 22.12
N MET A 155 16.68 -16.68 20.98
CA MET A 155 15.73 -17.40 20.16
C MET A 155 16.26 -18.79 19.77
N SER A 156 15.41 -19.80 19.87
CA SER A 156 15.74 -21.15 19.42
C SER A 156 15.84 -21.20 17.90
N SER A 157 16.80 -21.98 17.40
CA SER A 157 16.91 -22.23 15.96
C SER A 157 15.77 -23.14 15.48
N TYR A 158 15.16 -22.80 14.35
CA TYR A 158 14.08 -23.57 13.74
C TYR A 158 14.28 -23.66 12.21
N PRO A 159 14.04 -24.81 11.57
CA PRO A 159 14.15 -24.94 10.13
C PRO A 159 13.27 -23.92 9.38
N GLY A 160 13.89 -23.11 8.51
CA GLY A 160 13.17 -22.10 7.72
C GLY A 160 13.01 -20.73 8.39
N LEU A 161 13.53 -20.53 9.61
CA LEU A 161 13.69 -19.22 10.25
C LEU A 161 15.17 -18.90 10.43
N ARG A 162 15.55 -17.65 10.16
CA ARG A 162 16.92 -17.20 10.43
C ARG A 162 17.13 -17.05 11.93
N HIS A 163 18.22 -17.62 12.43
CA HIS A 163 18.69 -17.37 13.79
C HIS A 163 19.67 -16.20 13.81
N PHE A 164 19.42 -15.22 14.67
CA PHE A 164 20.26 -14.04 14.86
C PHE A 164 21.20 -14.24 16.06
N SER A 165 22.13 -15.19 15.93
CA SER A 165 23.02 -15.63 17.02
C SER A 165 23.96 -14.54 17.58
N ARG A 166 24.22 -13.48 16.80
CA ARG A 166 24.99 -12.31 17.23
C ARG A 166 24.10 -11.11 17.56
N GLY A 167 22.78 -11.30 17.57
CA GLY A 167 21.82 -10.22 17.67
C GLY A 167 21.69 -9.42 16.37
N ILE A 168 21.06 -8.26 16.47
CA ILE A 168 20.78 -7.35 15.36
C ILE A 168 21.62 -6.06 15.43
N SER A 169 22.18 -5.71 16.59
CA SER A 169 22.94 -4.47 16.78
C SER A 169 24.24 -4.42 15.96
N VAL A 170 24.75 -5.58 15.54
CA VAL A 170 25.95 -5.68 14.69
C VAL A 170 25.66 -5.42 13.20
N VAL A 171 24.39 -5.36 12.80
CA VAL A 171 23.98 -5.23 11.40
C VAL A 171 23.77 -3.76 11.06
N SER A 172 24.78 -3.13 10.45
CA SER A 172 24.72 -1.74 9.99
C SER A 172 23.95 -1.58 8.67
N GLN A 173 23.96 -2.61 7.82
CA GLN A 173 23.27 -2.62 6.53
C GLN A 173 22.36 -3.84 6.43
N TRP A 174 21.09 -3.58 6.15
CA TRP A 174 20.05 -4.60 6.07
C TRP A 174 19.65 -4.84 4.62
N THR A 175 19.68 -6.10 4.18
CA THR A 175 19.04 -6.50 2.93
C THR A 175 17.54 -6.73 3.13
N GLY A 176 16.75 -6.68 2.04
CA GLY A 176 15.32 -6.95 2.11
C GLY A 176 14.99 -8.37 2.60
N ALA A 177 15.80 -9.36 2.23
CA ALA A 177 15.65 -10.72 2.73
C ALA A 177 15.87 -10.81 4.25
N GLU A 178 16.86 -10.08 4.77
CA GLU A 178 17.16 -10.05 6.21
C GLU A 178 16.07 -9.37 7.03
N GLN A 179 15.50 -8.29 6.52
CA GLN A 179 14.35 -7.63 7.15
C GLN A 179 13.17 -8.60 7.22
N LYS A 180 12.88 -9.32 6.14
CA LYS A 180 11.81 -10.31 6.10
C LYS A 180 12.04 -11.45 7.10
N GLU A 181 13.27 -11.94 7.25
CA GLU A 181 13.56 -12.97 8.27
C GLU A 181 13.43 -12.43 9.70
N MET A 182 13.79 -11.17 9.93
CA MET A 182 13.60 -10.49 11.22
C MET A 182 12.12 -10.36 11.57
N GLU A 183 11.27 -9.96 10.61
CA GLU A 183 9.82 -9.84 10.79
C GLU A 183 9.17 -11.14 11.30
N LYS A 184 9.55 -12.28 10.73
CA LYS A 184 8.97 -13.59 11.08
C LYS A 184 9.12 -13.95 12.55
N VAL A 185 10.23 -13.53 13.17
CA VAL A 185 10.54 -13.85 14.57
C VAL A 185 10.17 -12.73 15.53
N PHE A 186 9.91 -11.52 15.00
CA PHE A 186 9.81 -10.30 15.78
C PHE A 186 8.75 -10.34 16.87
N LEU A 187 7.54 -10.82 16.55
CA LEU A 187 6.44 -10.89 17.51
C LEU A 187 6.78 -11.79 18.70
N GLY A 188 7.48 -12.90 18.46
CA GLY A 188 7.93 -13.81 19.52
C GLY A 188 8.92 -13.16 20.48
N LEU A 189 9.72 -12.20 20.02
CA LEU A 189 10.66 -11.45 20.86
C LEU A 189 9.94 -10.53 21.83
N LEU A 190 8.82 -9.95 21.41
CA LEU A 190 8.06 -9.00 22.22
C LEU A 190 7.17 -9.68 23.26
N ALA A 191 6.84 -10.96 23.05
CA ALA A 191 6.00 -11.73 23.96
C ALA A 191 6.60 -11.76 25.39
N GLY A 192 5.81 -11.31 26.36
CA GLY A 192 6.24 -11.21 27.77
C GLY A 192 7.37 -10.20 28.03
N ALA A 193 7.74 -9.38 27.04
CA ALA A 193 8.80 -8.36 27.13
C ALA A 193 8.23 -6.97 27.39
N ILE A 194 7.11 -6.67 26.72
CA ILE A 194 6.43 -5.38 26.75
C ILE A 194 4.97 -5.58 27.16
N ASP A 195 4.27 -4.47 27.44
CA ASP A 195 2.84 -4.49 27.75
C ASP A 195 2.05 -5.23 26.66
N SER A 196 1.14 -6.12 27.08
CA SER A 196 0.30 -6.89 26.16
C SER A 196 -0.47 -6.04 25.14
N ARG A 197 -0.79 -4.78 25.48
CA ARG A 197 -1.42 -3.82 24.57
C ARG A 197 -0.47 -3.41 23.44
N ALA A 198 0.82 -3.24 23.74
CA ALA A 198 1.84 -2.95 22.74
C ALA A 198 2.07 -4.16 21.83
N VAL A 199 2.09 -5.38 22.37
CA VAL A 199 2.17 -6.62 21.55
C VAL A 199 0.98 -6.72 20.58
N LYS A 200 -0.25 -6.42 21.05
CA LYS A 200 -1.45 -6.38 20.20
C LYS A 200 -1.36 -5.31 19.10
N ALA A 201 -0.74 -4.17 19.38
CA ALA A 201 -0.53 -3.11 18.39
C ALA A 201 0.45 -3.53 17.27
N VAL A 202 1.38 -4.43 17.56
CA VAL A 202 2.36 -4.99 16.61
C VAL A 202 1.79 -6.22 15.86
N GLU A 203 0.68 -6.80 16.34
CA GLU A 203 0.14 -8.05 15.79
C GLU A 203 -0.21 -7.92 14.29
N PRO A 204 0.13 -8.93 13.45
CA PRO A 204 -0.03 -8.89 12.00
C PRO A 204 -1.44 -8.57 11.48
N SER A 205 -2.46 -8.71 12.33
CA SER A 205 -3.84 -8.29 12.08
C SER A 205 -3.95 -6.82 11.64
N GLY A 206 -3.03 -5.94 12.07
CA GLY A 206 -2.93 -4.57 11.56
C GLY A 206 -2.03 -4.42 10.32
N PHE A 207 -0.97 -5.22 10.24
CA PHE A 207 0.06 -5.13 9.19
C PHE A 207 -0.40 -5.71 7.83
N CYS A 208 -1.07 -6.86 7.84
CA CYS A 208 -1.63 -7.47 6.64
C CYS A 208 -2.97 -6.82 6.22
N LEU A 209 -3.74 -6.25 7.16
CA LEU A 209 -5.00 -5.55 6.83
C LEU A 209 -4.77 -4.27 6.01
N LEU A 210 -3.61 -3.62 6.19
CA LEU A 210 -3.17 -2.51 5.32
C LEU A 210 -2.92 -2.94 3.86
N CYS A 211 -2.68 -4.24 3.63
CA CYS A 211 -2.43 -4.83 2.32
C CYS A 211 -3.64 -5.58 1.74
N THR A 212 -4.71 -5.77 2.51
CA THR A 212 -5.95 -6.35 1.98
C THR A 212 -6.79 -5.28 1.30
N ILE A 213 -7.00 -5.45 0.00
CA ILE A 213 -8.09 -4.77 -0.71
C ILE A 213 -9.39 -5.26 -0.08
N SER A 214 -10.22 -4.34 0.42
CA SER A 214 -11.59 -4.68 0.84
C SER A 214 -12.30 -5.32 -0.35
N VAL A 215 -12.49 -6.63 -0.30
CA VAL A 215 -13.21 -7.36 -1.34
C VAL A 215 -14.68 -7.00 -1.19
N HIS A 216 -15.16 -6.04 -1.98
CA HIS A 216 -16.58 -5.73 -2.05
C HIS A 216 -17.33 -6.90 -2.71
N THR A 217 -17.80 -7.83 -1.89
CA THR A 217 -18.91 -8.74 -2.24
C THR A 217 -19.98 -8.65 -1.17
N THR A 218 -20.63 -7.49 -1.08
CA THR A 218 -21.90 -7.35 -0.35
C THR A 218 -23.07 -7.48 -1.32
N ALA A 219 -23.32 -8.69 -1.79
CA ALA A 219 -24.65 -9.12 -2.24
C ALA A 219 -24.64 -10.64 -2.44
N ARG A 220 -25.30 -11.38 -1.54
CA ARG A 220 -25.86 -12.67 -1.91
C ARG A 220 -26.98 -12.37 -2.90
N SER A 221 -26.78 -12.68 -4.18
CA SER A 221 -27.90 -12.87 -5.10
C SER A 221 -28.69 -14.09 -4.59
N ASN A 222 -29.80 -13.83 -3.88
CA ASN A 222 -30.78 -14.88 -3.62
C ASN A 222 -31.47 -15.24 -4.96
N PRO A 223 -31.81 -16.52 -5.17
CA PRO A 223 -32.36 -17.03 -6.43
C PRO A 223 -33.71 -16.42 -6.80
#